data_AF-B7PWE0-F1
#
_entry.id   AF-B7PWE0-F1
#
_cell.length_a   1.000
_cell.length_b   1.000
_cell.length_c   1.000
_cell.angle_alpha   90.00
_cell.angle_beta   90.00
_cell.angle_gamma   90.00
#
_symmetry.space_group_name_H-M   'P 1'
#
loop_
_entity.id
_entity.type
_entity.pdbx_description
1 polymer ?
#
loop_
_entity_poly.entity_id
_entity_poly.type
_entity_poly.pdbx_seq_one_letter_code
_entity_poly.pdbx_strand_id
1 'polypeptide(L)'
;MAASGGRVYKKQSPNSRLTLYLSTREFVHATSRTTVSAIDGVVLVDPAYLKDRRVYAMVLLTFRYGREDEEVMGLKFFTEAILDFKQVYPEPSSTGSGAAISGVGARDGSGAADELTPLQQNLLKKLGGDAYPVTLRISSQAPPSVRLHPARPYQGSPLGVSYELKVFIG
;
A
#
# COMPACT_ATOMS: atom_id res chain seq x y z
N MET A 1 -17.46 14.83 22.77
CA MET A 1 -16.09 14.29 22.77
C MET A 1 -15.54 14.47 21.35
N ALA A 2 -14.88 15.60 21.08
CA ALA A 2 -14.42 15.93 19.74
C ALA A 2 -13.25 15.02 19.35
N ALA A 3 -13.37 14.28 18.25
CA ALA A 3 -12.26 13.53 17.70
C ALA A 3 -11.14 14.52 17.36
N SER A 4 -10.03 14.47 18.10
CA SER A 4 -8.82 15.23 17.78
C SER A 4 -8.46 14.96 16.32
N GLY A 5 -8.35 16.01 15.50
CA GLY A 5 -8.06 15.89 14.08
C GLY A 5 -6.82 15.05 13.84
N GLY A 6 -7.02 13.79 13.43
CA GLY A 6 -5.93 12.85 13.21
C GLY A 6 -4.98 13.38 12.15
N ARG A 7 -3.67 13.30 12.43
CA ARG A 7 -2.63 13.67 11.46
C ARG A 7 -2.77 12.75 10.23
N VAL A 8 -2.95 13.33 9.06
CA VAL A 8 -3.00 12.60 7.78
C VAL A 8 -1.69 12.83 7.04
N TYR A 9 -1.09 11.75 6.56
CA TYR A 9 0.07 11.81 5.69
C TYR A 9 -0.37 11.78 4.24
N LYS A 10 0.23 12.60 3.39
CA LYS A 10 -0.03 12.56 1.95
C LYS A 10 1.26 12.49 1.15
N LYS A 11 1.21 11.82 0.00
CA LYS A 11 2.27 11.82 -1.00
C LYS A 11 1.64 11.94 -2.38
N GLN A 12 2.14 12.88 -3.16
CA GLN A 12 1.67 13.15 -4.51
C GLN A 12 2.67 12.61 -5.53
N SER A 13 2.16 12.09 -6.63
CA SER A 13 2.94 11.70 -7.81
C SER A 13 3.64 12.90 -8.45
N PRO A 14 4.77 12.72 -9.16
CA PRO A 14 5.52 13.84 -9.75
C PRO A 14 4.72 14.71 -10.73
N ASN A 15 3.72 14.13 -11.41
CA ASN A 15 2.84 14.84 -12.35
C ASN A 15 1.55 15.38 -11.70
N SER A 16 1.41 15.21 -10.38
CA SER A 16 0.27 15.66 -9.60
C SER A 16 -1.08 14.98 -9.89
N ARG A 17 -1.11 13.88 -10.67
CA ARG A 17 -2.35 13.20 -11.10
C ARG A 17 -2.84 12.08 -10.18
N LEU A 18 -1.96 11.61 -9.31
CA LEU A 18 -2.27 10.69 -8.21
C LEU A 18 -1.80 11.28 -6.88
N THR A 19 -2.64 11.19 -5.86
CA THR A 19 -2.28 11.53 -4.48
C THR A 19 -2.75 10.45 -3.52
N LEU A 20 -1.83 9.88 -2.75
CA LEU A 20 -2.12 8.93 -1.69
C LEU A 20 -2.24 9.66 -0.35
N TYR A 21 -3.28 9.35 0.41
CA TYR A 21 -3.50 9.77 1.79
C TYR A 21 -3.49 8.56 2.72
N LEU A 22 -2.81 8.66 3.85
CA LEU A 22 -2.69 7.60 4.87
C LEU A 22 -2.96 8.13 6.28
N SER A 23 -3.52 7.25 7.12
CA SER A 23 -3.67 7.47 8.56
C SER A 23 -2.35 7.46 9.31
N THR A 24 -1.50 6.47 9.02
CA THR A 24 -0.26 6.17 9.72
C THR A 24 0.82 5.76 8.73
N ARG A 25 2.08 5.89 9.14
CA ARG A 25 3.26 5.34 8.44
C ARG A 25 3.81 4.09 9.11
N GLU A 26 3.26 3.74 10.26
CA GLU A 26 3.66 2.59 11.08
C GLU A 26 2.50 1.60 11.13
N PHE A 27 2.78 0.35 10.77
CA PHE A 27 1.84 -0.75 10.95
C PHE A 27 2.33 -1.57 12.13
N VAL A 28 1.50 -1.68 13.16
CA VAL A 28 1.87 -2.28 14.43
C VAL A 28 1.56 -3.77 14.38
N HIS A 29 2.59 -4.57 14.63
CA HIS A 29 2.45 -6.00 14.85
C HIS A 29 2.01 -6.22 16.31
N ALA A 30 0.73 -6.47 16.54
CA ALA A 30 0.25 -6.75 17.89
C ALA A 30 0.61 -8.19 18.28
N THR A 31 1.71 -8.41 19.00
CA THR A 31 2.19 -9.77 19.38
C THR A 31 1.15 -10.63 20.10
N SER A 32 0.14 -10.02 20.73
CA SER A 32 -0.91 -10.73 21.48
C SER A 32 -2.05 -11.30 20.62
N ARG A 33 -2.19 -10.86 19.37
CA ARG A 33 -3.30 -11.26 18.48
C ARG A 33 -2.66 -11.41 17.11
N THR A 34 -2.80 -12.56 16.45
CA THR A 34 -2.18 -12.89 15.15
C THR A 34 -2.63 -11.98 13.98
N THR A 35 -3.02 -10.74 14.26
CA THR A 35 -3.57 -9.72 13.38
C THR A 35 -2.61 -8.53 13.31
N VAL A 36 -2.21 -8.20 12.09
CA VAL A 36 -1.46 -6.99 11.76
C VAL A 36 -2.44 -5.86 11.48
N SER A 37 -2.16 -4.64 11.92
CA SER A 37 -2.98 -3.47 11.58
C SER A 37 -3.03 -3.28 10.05
N ALA A 38 -4.22 -3.15 9.49
CA ALA A 38 -4.38 -2.87 8.07
C ALA A 38 -3.83 -1.48 7.70
N ILE A 39 -3.44 -1.33 6.44
CA ILE A 39 -2.98 -0.07 5.87
C ILE A 39 -4.18 0.65 5.25
N ASP A 40 -4.77 1.58 6.00
CA ASP A 40 -5.92 2.33 5.53
C ASP A 40 -5.50 3.65 4.88
N GLY A 41 -5.99 3.87 3.66
CA GLY A 41 -5.74 5.07 2.89
C GLY A 41 -6.87 5.43 1.94
N VAL A 42 -6.68 6.58 1.29
CA VAL A 42 -7.53 7.07 0.20
C VAL A 42 -6.60 7.53 -0.93
N VAL A 43 -6.92 7.14 -2.16
CA VAL A 43 -6.22 7.59 -3.35
C VAL A 43 -7.10 8.58 -4.08
N LEU A 44 -6.63 9.82 -4.18
CA LEU A 44 -7.22 10.82 -5.05
C LEU A 44 -6.63 10.68 -6.44
N VAL A 45 -7.49 10.61 -7.44
CA VAL A 45 -7.11 10.44 -8.83
C VAL A 45 -7.65 11.57 -9.69
N ASP A 46 -6.94 11.89 -10.76
CA ASP A 46 -7.44 12.79 -11.80
C ASP A 46 -8.06 11.99 -12.96
N PRO A 47 -9.40 11.97 -13.10
CA PRO A 47 -10.09 11.18 -14.12
C PRO A 47 -9.76 11.65 -15.55
N ALA A 48 -9.49 12.94 -15.76
CA ALA A 48 -9.13 13.48 -17.07
C ALA A 48 -7.78 12.96 -17.56
N TYR A 49 -6.89 12.59 -16.62
CA TYR A 49 -5.62 11.97 -16.95
C TYR A 49 -5.75 10.46 -17.20
N LEU A 50 -6.60 9.75 -16.47
CA LEU A 50 -6.65 8.28 -16.51
C LEU A 50 -7.13 7.72 -17.85
N LYS A 51 -8.16 8.30 -18.46
CA LYS A 51 -8.84 7.72 -19.64
C LYS A 51 -9.22 6.25 -19.36
N ASP A 52 -8.66 5.30 -20.09
CA ASP A 52 -8.94 3.85 -19.96
C ASP A 52 -7.94 3.10 -19.05
N ARG A 53 -7.04 3.82 -18.37
CA ARG A 53 -6.01 3.22 -17.52
C ARG A 53 -6.50 2.93 -16.11
N ARG A 54 -5.84 1.97 -15.46
CA ARG A 54 -6.21 1.50 -14.12
C ARG A 54 -5.23 2.02 -13.09
N VAL A 55 -5.70 2.20 -11.86
CA VAL A 55 -4.85 2.55 -10.72
C VAL A 55 -4.74 1.35 -9.82
N TYR A 56 -3.51 1.03 -9.42
CA TYR A 56 -3.19 -0.07 -8.54
C TYR A 56 -2.48 0.43 -7.29
N ALA A 57 -2.70 -0.26 -6.18
CA ALA A 57 -1.96 -0.10 -4.95
C ALA A 57 -1.34 -1.44 -4.55
N MET A 58 -0.09 -1.41 -4.09
CA MET A 58 0.62 -2.62 -3.66
C MET A 58 1.51 -2.35 -2.46
N VAL A 59 1.67 -3.39 -1.62
CA VAL A 59 2.68 -3.41 -0.56
C VAL A 59 3.80 -4.32 -1.01
N LEU A 60 4.99 -3.74 -1.16
CA LEU A 60 6.21 -4.46 -1.53
C LEU A 60 7.09 -4.64 -0.30
N LEU A 61 7.51 -5.86 -0.04
CA LEU A 61 8.57 -6.18 0.90
C LEU A 61 9.86 -6.36 0.13
N THR A 62 10.91 -5.69 0.55
CA THR A 62 12.25 -5.86 0.02
C THR A 62 13.16 -6.36 1.15
N PHE A 63 13.79 -7.50 0.93
CA PHE A 63 14.85 -8.03 1.79
C PHE A 63 16.19 -7.86 1.07
N ARG A 64 17.05 -6.96 1.58
CA ARG A 64 18.36 -6.67 1.01
C ARG A 64 19.48 -7.10 1.94
N TYR A 65 20.30 -8.02 1.46
CA TYR A 65 21.34 -8.69 2.25
C TYR A 65 22.77 -8.38 1.77
N GLY A 66 22.91 -7.56 0.73
CA GLY A 66 24.20 -7.07 0.25
C GLY A 66 24.06 -5.65 -0.31
N ARG A 67 25.20 -5.02 -0.57
CA ARG A 67 25.23 -3.62 -0.98
C ARG A 67 24.89 -3.47 -2.46
N GLU A 68 24.12 -2.44 -2.78
CA GLU A 68 23.74 -2.12 -4.16
C GLU A 68 24.95 -1.79 -5.03
N ASP A 69 26.00 -1.19 -4.46
CA ASP A 69 27.24 -0.83 -5.19
C ASP A 69 28.18 -2.02 -5.44
N GLU A 70 27.89 -3.19 -4.88
CA GLU A 70 28.60 -4.45 -5.13
C GLU A 70 27.86 -5.33 -6.15
N GLU A 71 26.66 -4.95 -6.58
CA GLU A 71 25.88 -5.66 -7.61
C GLU A 71 26.57 -5.54 -8.98
N VAL A 72 26.79 -6.66 -9.65
CA VAL A 72 27.43 -6.73 -10.97
C VAL A 72 26.68 -7.68 -11.89
N MET A 73 26.54 -7.32 -13.18
CA MET A 73 26.02 -8.15 -14.28
C MET A 73 24.95 -9.19 -13.88
N GLY A 74 23.79 -8.71 -13.42
CA GLY A 74 22.63 -9.56 -13.12
C GLY A 74 22.62 -10.19 -11.72
N LEU A 75 23.70 -10.06 -10.95
CA LEU A 75 23.70 -10.37 -9.52
C LEU A 75 23.00 -9.23 -8.77
N LYS A 76 21.93 -9.57 -8.04
CA LYS A 76 21.23 -8.67 -7.14
C LYS A 76 21.28 -9.21 -5.73
N PHE A 77 21.54 -8.35 -4.77
CA PHE A 77 21.60 -8.71 -3.35
C PHE A 77 20.31 -8.37 -2.62
N PHE A 78 19.19 -8.54 -3.30
CA PHE A 78 17.88 -8.36 -2.70
C PHE A 78 16.84 -9.28 -3.32
N THR A 79 15.82 -9.59 -2.51
CA THR A 79 14.61 -10.28 -2.94
C THR A 79 13.42 -9.38 -2.65
N GLU A 80 12.45 -9.37 -3.56
CA GLU A 80 11.19 -8.67 -3.38
C GLU A 80 10.02 -9.65 -3.31
N ALA A 81 9.04 -9.30 -2.49
CA ALA A 81 7.77 -10.01 -2.41
C ALA A 81 6.63 -8.99 -2.40
N ILE A 82 5.61 -9.23 -3.23
CA ILE A 82 4.35 -8.48 -3.16
C ILE A 82 3.53 -9.10 -2.03
N LEU A 83 3.24 -8.33 -1.00
CA LEU A 83 2.47 -8.79 0.16
C LEU A 83 0.97 -8.63 -0.03
N ASP A 84 0.57 -7.56 -0.70
CA ASP A 84 -0.82 -7.31 -1.10
C ASP A 84 -0.84 -6.44 -2.36
N PHE A 85 -1.86 -6.64 -3.19
CA PHE A 85 -2.04 -5.97 -4.47
C PHE A 85 -3.52 -5.77 -4.76
N LYS A 86 -3.94 -4.52 -4.98
CA LYS A 86 -5.34 -4.16 -5.21
C LYS A 86 -5.49 -3.17 -6.35
N GLN A 87 -6.53 -3.36 -7.16
CA GLN A 87 -7.00 -2.33 -8.10
C GLN A 87 -7.86 -1.31 -7.34
N VAL A 88 -7.49 -0.03 -7.45
CA VAL A 88 -8.18 1.10 -6.80
C VAL A 88 -9.14 1.79 -7.76
N TYR A 89 -8.76 1.92 -9.03
CA TYR A 89 -9.60 2.48 -10.09
C TYR A 89 -9.47 1.68 -11.40
N PRO A 90 -10.55 1.49 -12.17
CA PRO A 90 -11.94 1.68 -11.79
C PRO A 90 -12.29 0.81 -10.58
N GLU A 91 -13.25 1.24 -9.76
CA GLU A 91 -13.66 0.47 -8.59
C GLU A 91 -14.10 -0.93 -9.04
N PRO A 92 -13.43 -2.00 -8.58
CA PRO A 92 -13.80 -3.36 -8.99
C PRO A 92 -15.23 -3.63 -8.49
N SER A 93 -16.14 -3.82 -9.44
CA SER A 93 -17.60 -3.89 -9.27
C SER A 93 -18.07 -4.57 -7.97
N SER A 94 -18.44 -3.76 -6.97
CA SER A 94 -19.33 -4.15 -5.87
C SER A 94 -20.82 -4.03 -6.25
N THR A 95 -21.11 -3.62 -7.49
CA THR A 95 -22.47 -3.45 -8.02
C THR A 95 -22.58 -4.11 -9.40
N GLY A 96 -23.34 -5.21 -9.49
CA GLY A 96 -23.78 -5.82 -10.76
C GLY A 96 -23.11 -7.16 -11.10
N SER A 97 -23.83 -8.25 -10.85
CA SER A 97 -23.77 -9.56 -11.52
C SER A 97 -22.82 -9.70 -12.73
N GLY A 98 -21.76 -10.50 -12.60
CA GLY A 98 -21.08 -11.13 -13.73
C GLY A 98 -19.55 -11.04 -13.72
N ALA A 99 -18.91 -12.21 -13.58
CA ALA A 99 -17.49 -12.44 -13.86
C ALA A 99 -16.46 -11.79 -12.92
N ALA A 100 -16.49 -12.22 -11.66
CA ALA A 100 -15.28 -12.37 -10.88
C ALA A 100 -14.31 -13.30 -11.65
N ILE A 101 -13.27 -12.75 -12.26
CA ILE A 101 -12.03 -13.50 -12.45
C ILE A 101 -11.21 -13.27 -11.19
N SER A 102 -11.68 -13.91 -10.11
CA SER A 102 -10.89 -14.19 -8.93
C SER A 102 -9.76 -15.14 -9.32
N GLY A 103 -8.68 -14.59 -9.86
CA GLY A 103 -7.44 -15.30 -10.12
C GLY A 103 -6.42 -14.97 -9.03
N VAL A 104 -6.23 -15.93 -8.12
CA VAL A 104 -5.16 -16.00 -7.10
C VAL A 104 -5.36 -15.08 -5.88
N GLY A 105 -6.23 -15.51 -4.97
CA GLY A 105 -6.36 -14.89 -3.64
C GLY A 105 -7.60 -15.29 -2.85
N ALA A 106 -8.15 -16.49 -3.05
CA ALA A 106 -9.23 -16.99 -2.21
C ALA A 106 -8.64 -17.49 -0.88
N ARG A 107 -8.75 -16.68 0.17
CA ARG A 107 -8.78 -17.10 1.59
C ARG A 107 -9.04 -15.90 2.51
N ASP A 108 -10.32 -15.56 2.64
CA ASP A 108 -11.03 -15.47 3.91
C ASP A 108 -12.45 -14.94 3.63
N GLY A 109 -13.45 -15.72 4.02
CA GLY A 109 -14.86 -15.52 3.71
C GLY A 109 -15.51 -14.36 4.45
N SER A 110 -15.05 -13.13 4.24
CA SER A 110 -15.78 -11.91 4.59
C SER A 110 -16.13 -11.16 3.31
N GLY A 111 -17.21 -11.60 2.64
CA GLY A 111 -17.90 -10.83 1.59
C GLY A 111 -18.63 -9.59 2.13
N ALA A 112 -18.03 -8.91 3.11
CA ALA A 112 -18.45 -7.59 3.53
C ALA A 112 -17.68 -6.60 2.64
N ALA A 113 -18.38 -5.68 1.99
CA ALA A 113 -17.73 -4.44 1.57
C ALA A 113 -16.89 -3.94 2.75
N ASP A 114 -15.56 -3.86 2.59
CA ASP A 114 -14.65 -3.48 3.68
C ASP A 114 -15.21 -2.19 4.30
N GLU A 115 -15.70 -2.29 5.54
CA GLU A 115 -16.39 -1.17 6.18
C GLU A 115 -15.41 0.00 6.29
N LEU A 116 -15.77 1.12 5.65
CA LEU A 116 -14.88 2.26 5.54
C LEU A 116 -14.54 2.80 6.93
N THR A 117 -13.24 2.94 7.20
CA THR A 117 -12.78 3.53 8.46
C THR A 117 -13.29 4.96 8.61
N PRO A 118 -13.48 5.47 9.85
CA PRO A 118 -13.90 6.86 10.07
C PRO A 118 -12.99 7.88 9.37
N LEU A 119 -11.69 7.57 9.25
CA LEU A 119 -10.76 8.42 8.49
C LEU A 119 -11.07 8.41 7.00
N GLN A 120 -11.24 7.25 6.39
CA GLN A 120 -11.58 7.13 4.97
C GLN A 120 -12.89 7.88 4.68
N GLN A 121 -13.92 7.71 5.52
CA GLN A 121 -15.19 8.44 5.37
C GLN A 121 -14.99 9.96 5.41
N ASN A 122 -14.19 10.47 6.35
CA ASN A 122 -13.89 11.89 6.45
C ASN A 122 -13.08 12.41 5.25
N LEU A 123 -12.13 11.62 4.76
CA LEU A 123 -11.31 11.97 3.60
C LEU A 123 -12.13 11.94 2.31
N LEU A 124 -12.98 10.94 2.10
CA LEU A 124 -13.87 10.87 0.94
C LEU A 124 -14.82 12.08 0.90
N LYS A 125 -15.44 12.43 2.04
CA LYS A 125 -16.28 13.64 2.14
C LYS A 125 -15.51 14.92 1.85
N LYS A 126 -14.22 14.98 2.19
CA LYS A 126 -13.37 16.17 2.02
C LYS A 126 -12.75 16.29 0.62
N LEU A 127 -12.42 15.16 -0.02
CA LEU A 127 -11.67 15.12 -1.27
C LEU A 127 -12.56 15.04 -2.52
N GLY A 128 -13.82 14.64 -2.37
CA GLY A 128 -14.80 14.61 -3.47
C GLY A 128 -14.92 13.26 -4.17
N GLY A 129 -15.55 13.26 -5.35
CA GLY A 129 -15.95 12.05 -6.08
C GLY A 129 -14.81 11.25 -6.72
N ASP A 130 -13.64 11.85 -6.91
CA ASP A 130 -12.48 11.19 -7.53
C ASP A 130 -11.52 10.59 -6.49
N ALA A 131 -11.99 10.43 -5.26
CA ALA A 131 -11.26 9.84 -4.16
C ALA A 131 -11.76 8.40 -3.93
N TYR A 132 -10.84 7.44 -3.93
CA TYR A 132 -11.14 6.02 -3.83
C TYR A 132 -10.48 5.43 -2.57
N PRO A 133 -11.23 4.74 -1.70
CA PRO A 133 -10.67 4.12 -0.51
C PRO A 133 -9.79 2.92 -0.89
N VAL A 134 -8.73 2.71 -0.11
CA VAL A 134 -7.87 1.54 -0.24
C VAL A 134 -7.48 1.05 1.15
N THR A 135 -7.61 -0.26 1.37
CA THR A 135 -7.16 -0.93 2.59
C THR A 135 -6.30 -2.11 2.18
N LEU A 136 -5.03 -2.12 2.57
CA LEU A 136 -4.10 -3.22 2.26
C LEU A 136 -3.79 -4.02 3.52
N ARG A 137 -3.70 -5.34 3.40
CA ARG A 137 -3.49 -6.26 4.53
C ARG A 137 -2.16 -6.97 4.40
N ILE A 138 -1.33 -6.84 5.43
CA ILE A 138 -0.07 -7.57 5.55
C ILE A 138 -0.30 -8.83 6.41
N SER A 139 0.24 -9.97 5.99
CA SER A 139 0.19 -11.21 6.78
C SER A 139 0.95 -11.08 8.10
N SER A 140 0.49 -11.79 9.14
CA SER A 140 1.20 -11.90 10.42
C SER A 140 2.53 -12.63 10.34
N GLN A 141 2.83 -13.30 9.22
CA GLN A 141 4.14 -13.92 9.00
C GLN A 141 5.17 -12.93 8.42
N ALA A 142 4.76 -11.69 8.10
CA ALA A 142 5.66 -10.71 7.53
C ALA A 142 6.68 -10.22 8.60
N PRO A 143 7.99 -10.24 8.29
CA PRO A 143 9.03 -9.91 9.27
C PRO A 143 9.03 -8.41 9.64
N PRO A 144 9.44 -8.01 10.85
CA PRO A 144 9.54 -6.60 11.20
C PRO A 144 10.48 -5.81 10.25
N SER A 145 10.24 -4.50 10.09
CA SER A 145 11.18 -3.64 9.36
C SER A 145 12.48 -3.49 10.15
N VAL A 146 13.60 -3.92 9.58
CA VAL A 146 14.92 -3.88 10.21
C VAL A 146 15.90 -3.24 9.25
N ARG A 147 16.71 -2.29 9.74
CA ARG A 147 17.80 -1.69 8.98
C ARG A 147 19.15 -2.05 9.60
N LEU A 148 20.06 -2.53 8.76
CA LEU A 148 21.44 -2.79 9.14
C LEU A 148 22.28 -1.53 8.86
N HIS A 149 23.06 -1.10 9.85
CA HIS A 149 23.98 0.00 9.69
C HIS A 149 25.30 -0.52 9.09
N PRO A 150 25.71 -0.03 7.91
CA PRO A 150 26.91 -0.51 7.27
C PRO A 150 28.16 -0.01 8.00
N ALA A 151 29.17 -0.87 8.14
CA ALA A 151 30.44 -0.52 8.80
C ALA A 151 31.31 0.43 7.95
N ARG A 152 31.13 0.42 6.63
CA ARG A 152 31.81 1.32 5.68
C ARG A 152 30.80 2.31 5.09
N PRO A 153 31.24 3.52 4.68
CA PRO A 153 30.37 4.45 3.97
C PRO A 153 29.62 3.76 2.83
N TYR A 154 28.33 4.01 2.77
CA TYR A 154 27.41 3.40 1.82
C TYR A 154 26.29 4.40 1.53
N GLN A 155 26.07 4.68 0.26
CA GLN A 155 25.05 5.63 -0.21
C GLN A 155 23.94 4.94 -1.01
N GLY A 156 23.96 3.60 -1.08
CA GLY A 156 22.92 2.84 -1.77
C GLY A 156 21.68 2.58 -0.91
N SER A 157 20.79 1.77 -1.46
CA SER A 157 19.53 1.37 -0.83
C SER A 157 19.75 0.69 0.53
N PRO A 158 18.96 1.00 1.58
CA PRO A 158 19.16 0.46 2.92
C PRO A 158 19.23 -1.07 2.97
N LEU A 159 20.16 -1.59 3.78
CA LEU A 159 20.31 -3.01 4.06
C LEU A 159 19.26 -3.47 5.08
N GLY A 160 18.71 -4.66 4.91
CA GLY A 160 17.72 -5.28 5.80
C GLY A 160 16.33 -5.44 5.16
N VAL A 161 15.28 -5.37 5.99
CA VAL A 161 13.87 -5.54 5.60
C VAL A 161 13.22 -4.16 5.51
N SER A 162 12.71 -3.81 4.34
CA SER A 162 11.93 -2.58 4.12
C SER A 162 10.59 -2.87 3.46
N TYR A 163 9.60 -2.04 3.78
CA TYR A 163 8.26 -2.07 3.21
C TYR A 163 8.03 -0.81 2.40
N GLU A 164 7.48 -0.96 1.20
CA GLU A 164 7.11 0.15 0.32
C GLU A 164 5.64 0.03 -0.09
N LEU A 165 4.86 1.08 0.14
CA LEU A 165 3.53 1.22 -0.43
C LEU A 165 3.65 1.99 -1.75
N LYS A 166 3.29 1.32 -2.85
CA LYS A 166 3.27 1.92 -4.18
C LYS A 166 1.82 2.10 -4.63
N VAL A 167 1.53 3.28 -5.19
CA VAL A 167 0.30 3.55 -5.94
C VAL A 167 0.72 4.07 -7.31
N PHE A 168 0.22 3.43 -8.36
CA PHE A 168 0.66 3.70 -9.73
C PHE A 168 -0.46 3.45 -10.73
N ILE A 169 -0.27 3.98 -11.93
CA ILE A 169 -1.18 3.79 -13.08
C ILE A 169 -0.60 2.67 -13.94
N GLY A 170 -1.42 1.69 -14.30
CA GLY A 170 -1.09 0.57 -15.17
C GLY A 170 -2.10 0.39 -16.29
#